data_AF-A0AAP2GUA2-F1
#
_entry.id   AF-A0AAP2GUA2-F1
#
_cell.length_a   1.000
_cell.length_b   1.000
_cell.length_c   1.000
_cell.angle_alpha   90.00
_cell.angle_beta   90.00
_cell.angle_gamma   90.00
#
_symmetry.space_group_name_H-M   'P 1'
#
loop_
_entity.id
_entity.type
_entity.pdbx_description
1 polymer ?
#
loop_
_entity_poly.entity_id
_entity_poly.type
_entity_poly.pdbx_seq_one_letter_code
_entity_poly.pdbx_strand_id
1 'polypeptide(L)'
;MLSIRTLLFSMLVFTCCCSCSSDDDAPNVSLEDVALSFADSLYYIHHAPPLGLWSRDDHANQALDYVAFANNVMIKYVQRYLTPSQWTEILVEQPVAGKPGVKYRTRTWFIYNDNEYAYQVSQQRGRYVFEAFIRKGEAWKSVVYAEEYRDRSRGLMKVYSLATDEIITEGTWERRDDRFNLILKYPAAKYHELHMDIDEKTGAGTVNHWQDEQHIYDVTWDALGSGSWIRYNADSNVDATGTWEADD
;
A
#
# COMPACT_ATOMS: atom_id res chain seq x y z
N MET A 1 -72.15 -24.04 29.10
CA MET A 1 -71.31 -22.99 29.70
C MET A 1 -70.15 -22.70 28.76
N LEU A 2 -69.78 -21.42 28.71
CA LEU A 2 -68.90 -20.69 27.80
C LEU A 2 -67.73 -21.46 27.15
N SER A 3 -67.24 -21.13 25.95
CA SER A 3 -67.72 -20.45 24.74
C SER A 3 -66.48 -20.32 23.87
N ILE A 4 -66.50 -20.90 22.67
CA ILE A 4 -65.47 -20.89 21.61
C ILE A 4 -65.31 -19.47 20.99
N ARG A 5 -65.48 -18.40 21.78
CA ARG A 5 -65.47 -17.00 21.32
C ARG A 5 -64.25 -16.18 21.73
N THR A 6 -63.28 -16.75 22.45
CA THR A 6 -62.05 -16.03 22.84
C THR A 6 -60.84 -16.41 21.97
N LEU A 7 -61.09 -16.96 20.78
CA LEU A 7 -60.07 -17.48 19.87
C LEU A 7 -60.14 -16.79 18.50
N LEU A 8 -60.36 -15.46 18.48
CA LEU A 8 -60.40 -14.67 17.23
C LEU A 8 -60.21 -13.15 17.42
N PHE A 9 -59.70 -12.70 18.58
CA PHE A 9 -59.48 -11.26 18.82
C PHE A 9 -58.09 -10.89 19.35
N SER A 10 -57.13 -11.84 19.39
CA SER A 10 -55.72 -11.52 19.63
C SER A 10 -54.85 -11.63 18.38
N MET A 11 -55.47 -11.74 17.20
CA MET A 11 -54.82 -11.82 15.89
C MET A 11 -54.75 -10.46 15.17
N LEU A 12 -54.67 -9.35 15.93
CA LEU A 12 -54.65 -8.00 15.32
C LEU A 12 -53.85 -6.92 16.08
N VAL A 13 -52.93 -7.30 16.98
CA VAL A 13 -51.96 -6.36 17.59
C VAL A 13 -50.56 -6.98 17.71
N PHE A 14 -50.15 -7.80 16.73
CA PHE A 14 -48.78 -8.32 16.65
C PHE A 14 -48.22 -8.20 15.22
N THR A 15 -48.52 -7.08 14.56
CA THR A 15 -48.12 -6.82 13.17
C THR A 15 -47.50 -5.43 12.92
N CYS A 16 -47.08 -4.70 13.96
CA CYS A 16 -46.52 -3.35 13.78
C CYS A 16 -45.32 -2.99 14.68
N CYS A 17 -44.35 -3.88 14.88
CA CYS A 17 -43.04 -3.49 15.48
C CYS A 17 -41.80 -4.14 14.84
N CYS A 18 -41.88 -4.63 13.61
CA CYS A 18 -40.68 -4.97 12.82
C CYS A 18 -40.56 -4.01 11.64
N SER A 19 -40.36 -2.73 11.97
CA SER A 19 -39.89 -1.72 11.03
C SER A 19 -38.57 -1.18 11.57
N CYS A 20 -37.50 -1.41 10.81
CA CYS A 20 -36.20 -0.75 10.86
C CYS A 20 -35.42 -0.74 12.20
N SER A 21 -34.53 -1.69 12.38
CA SER A 21 -33.12 -1.37 12.12
C SER A 21 -32.54 -2.46 11.25
N SER A 22 -32.15 -2.10 10.03
CA SER A 22 -30.98 -2.74 9.44
C SER A 22 -29.86 -2.46 10.42
N ASP A 23 -29.55 -3.43 11.28
CA ASP A 23 -28.27 -3.44 11.97
C ASP A 23 -27.23 -3.51 10.86
N ASP A 24 -26.78 -2.31 10.47
CA ASP A 24 -25.58 -2.06 9.69
C ASP A 24 -24.40 -2.56 10.53
N ASP A 25 -24.25 -3.88 10.58
CA ASP A 25 -23.07 -4.60 11.06
C ASP A 25 -21.88 -4.42 10.09
N ALA A 26 -21.82 -3.29 9.40
CA ALA A 26 -20.57 -2.83 8.82
C ALA A 26 -19.69 -2.41 10.00
N PRO A 27 -18.55 -3.09 10.26
CA PRO A 27 -17.71 -2.76 11.40
C PRO A 27 -17.37 -1.28 11.35
N ASN A 28 -17.82 -0.54 12.36
CA ASN A 28 -17.52 0.87 12.55
C ASN A 28 -16.08 0.98 13.05
N VAL A 29 -15.13 0.69 12.17
CA VAL A 29 -13.72 0.91 12.45
C VAL A 29 -13.50 2.41 12.39
N SER A 30 -13.32 3.03 13.55
CA SER A 30 -12.85 4.42 13.60
C SER A 30 -11.51 4.48 12.87
N LEU A 31 -11.46 5.26 11.80
CA LEU A 31 -10.27 5.48 10.99
C LEU A 31 -9.16 6.22 11.75
N GLU A 32 -9.49 6.83 12.90
CA GLU A 32 -8.51 7.43 13.81
C GLU A 32 -7.69 6.37 14.56
N ASP A 33 -8.18 5.14 14.65
CA ASP A 33 -7.51 4.02 15.35
C ASP A 33 -6.70 3.11 14.41
N VAL A 34 -6.70 3.39 13.09
CA VAL A 34 -5.96 2.58 12.11
C VAL A 34 -4.69 3.29 11.65
N ALA A 35 -3.61 3.05 12.38
CA ALA A 35 -2.27 3.52 12.06
C ALA A 35 -1.58 2.59 11.03
N LEU A 36 -1.77 2.87 9.74
CA LEU A 36 -0.95 2.28 8.68
C LEU A 36 0.43 2.92 8.75
N SER A 37 1.51 2.13 8.86
CA SER A 37 2.83 2.72 9.09
C SER A 37 3.35 3.59 7.92
N PHE A 38 2.77 3.41 6.72
CA PHE A 38 3.03 4.25 5.54
C PHE A 38 2.21 5.56 5.49
N ALA A 39 1.24 5.75 6.39
CA ALA A 39 0.46 6.98 6.53
C ALA A 39 1.11 7.99 7.49
N ASP A 40 1.85 7.49 8.49
CA ASP A 40 2.28 8.26 9.67
C ASP A 40 3.72 8.80 9.58
N SER A 41 4.45 8.54 8.48
CA SER A 41 5.86 8.89 8.34
C SER A 41 6.21 9.53 6.99
N LEU A 42 7.24 10.39 7.00
CA LEU A 42 7.91 10.90 5.79
C LEU A 42 8.85 9.87 5.15
N TYR A 43 9.22 8.82 5.91
CA TYR A 43 10.08 7.72 5.46
C TYR A 43 9.54 6.37 5.96
N TYR A 44 9.38 5.41 5.06
CA TYR A 44 8.84 4.08 5.34
C TYR A 44 9.94 3.07 5.65
N ILE A 45 11.01 3.16 4.87
CA ILE A 45 12.28 2.48 5.01
C ILE A 45 13.20 3.45 5.73
N HIS A 46 13.37 3.24 7.04
CA HIS A 46 14.33 3.95 7.89
C HIS A 46 14.17 5.47 8.05
N HIS A 47 14.77 6.03 9.09
CA HIS A 47 14.65 7.47 9.40
C HIS A 47 15.58 8.38 8.57
N ALA A 48 16.66 7.85 7.99
CA ALA A 48 17.47 8.46 6.92
C ALA A 48 18.50 7.42 6.42
N PRO A 49 18.79 7.34 5.11
CA PRO A 49 19.96 6.59 4.62
C PRO A 49 21.25 7.13 5.26
N PRO A 50 22.32 6.31 5.43
CA PRO A 50 23.60 6.79 5.96
C PRO A 50 24.08 8.03 5.21
N LEU A 51 24.62 9.02 5.93
CA LEU A 51 25.12 10.27 5.30
C LEU A 51 26.18 9.99 4.23
N GLY A 52 26.96 8.91 4.36
CA GLY A 52 27.96 8.52 3.36
C GLY A 52 27.40 8.08 2.01
N LEU A 53 26.09 7.84 1.88
CA LEU A 53 25.45 7.67 0.55
C LEU A 53 25.31 9.00 -0.20
N TRP A 54 25.42 10.14 0.48
CA TRP A 54 25.46 11.47 -0.15
C TRP A 54 26.89 11.78 -0.61
N SER A 55 27.42 10.94 -1.50
CA SER A 55 28.78 11.04 -2.04
C SER A 55 28.79 11.68 -3.44
N ARG A 56 29.97 12.02 -3.94
CA ARG A 56 30.18 12.35 -5.37
C ARG A 56 30.23 11.12 -6.27
N ASP A 57 30.28 9.92 -5.71
CA ASP A 57 30.26 8.68 -6.48
C ASP A 57 28.88 8.43 -7.10
N ASP A 58 28.85 8.15 -8.41
CA ASP A 58 27.61 7.95 -9.15
C ASP A 58 26.82 6.73 -8.66
N HIS A 59 27.51 5.67 -8.20
CA HIS A 59 26.88 4.43 -7.74
C HIS A 59 26.35 4.56 -6.30
N ALA A 60 27.02 5.35 -5.46
CA ALA A 60 26.50 5.75 -4.16
C ALA A 60 25.19 6.56 -4.32
N ASN A 61 25.17 7.54 -5.22
CA ASN A 61 23.97 8.32 -5.54
C ASN A 61 22.86 7.44 -6.13
N GLN A 62 23.20 6.48 -6.99
CA GLN A 62 22.22 5.53 -7.53
C GLN A 62 21.59 4.66 -6.42
N ALA A 63 22.37 4.19 -5.44
CA ALA A 63 21.85 3.47 -4.29
C ALA A 63 20.89 4.35 -3.46
N LEU A 64 21.27 5.60 -3.22
CA LEU A 64 20.42 6.59 -2.55
C LEU A 64 19.10 6.80 -3.29
N ASP A 65 19.16 6.94 -4.62
CA ASP A 65 18.00 7.12 -5.49
C ASP A 65 17.05 5.91 -5.43
N TYR A 66 17.56 4.67 -5.38
CA TYR A 66 16.72 3.49 -5.19
C TYR A 66 15.97 3.53 -3.86
N VAL A 67 16.67 3.82 -2.75
CA VAL A 67 16.04 3.90 -1.41
C VAL A 67 15.02 5.04 -1.36
N ALA A 68 15.36 6.20 -1.91
CA ALA A 68 14.46 7.35 -1.99
C ALA A 68 13.24 7.05 -2.87
N PHE A 69 13.43 6.38 -4.00
CA PHE A 69 12.36 5.97 -4.88
C PHE A 69 11.42 4.97 -4.21
N ALA A 70 11.95 3.95 -3.53
CA ALA A 70 11.15 3.00 -2.77
C ALA A 70 10.30 3.67 -1.69
N ASN A 71 10.92 4.54 -0.88
CA ASN A 71 10.21 5.37 0.10
C ASN A 71 9.11 6.20 -0.55
N ASN A 72 9.41 6.88 -1.66
CA ASN A 72 8.44 7.69 -2.39
C ASN A 72 7.25 6.87 -2.88
N VAL A 73 7.49 5.70 -3.46
CA VAL A 73 6.43 4.80 -3.96
C VAL A 73 5.55 4.34 -2.80
N MET A 74 6.16 3.83 -1.72
CA MET A 74 5.45 3.30 -0.56
C MET A 74 4.59 4.35 0.17
N ILE A 75 5.02 5.61 0.18
CA ILE A 75 4.39 6.68 0.95
C ILE A 75 3.43 7.52 0.09
N LYS A 76 3.88 8.00 -1.08
CA LYS A 76 3.13 9.00 -1.86
C LYS A 76 1.82 8.47 -2.38
N TYR A 77 1.76 7.19 -2.79
CA TYR A 77 0.52 6.63 -3.31
C TYR A 77 -0.57 6.60 -2.26
N VAL A 78 -0.25 6.36 -0.99
CA VAL A 78 -1.25 6.36 0.09
C VAL A 78 -1.53 7.80 0.54
N GLN A 79 -0.50 8.61 0.82
CA GLN A 79 -0.66 9.99 1.28
C GLN A 79 -1.48 10.86 0.31
N ARG A 80 -1.33 10.63 -1.01
CA ARG A 80 -2.14 11.33 -2.03
C ARG A 80 -3.64 11.19 -1.79
N TYR A 81 -4.09 10.05 -1.28
CA TYR A 81 -5.49 9.81 -0.99
C TYR A 81 -5.84 10.09 0.47
N LEU A 82 -4.91 10.01 1.43
CA LEU A 82 -5.24 10.33 2.83
C LEU A 82 -5.56 11.82 3.09
N THR A 83 -5.31 12.70 2.13
CA THR A 83 -5.28 14.16 2.34
C THR A 83 -6.37 14.86 1.54
N PRO A 84 -7.52 15.18 2.14
CA PRO A 84 -7.79 16.61 2.25
C PRO A 84 -8.44 17.03 3.56
N SER A 85 -8.37 18.34 3.80
CA SER A 85 -8.96 19.08 4.92
C SER A 85 -10.49 18.99 5.00
N GLN A 86 -11.15 18.50 3.96
CA GLN A 86 -12.61 18.32 3.90
C GLN A 86 -12.94 16.99 3.23
N TRP A 87 -13.64 16.13 3.96
CA TRP A 87 -14.16 14.85 3.49
C TRP A 87 -15.64 14.74 3.86
N THR A 88 -16.37 13.94 3.08
CA THR A 88 -17.75 13.57 3.37
C THR A 88 -17.78 12.05 3.52
N GLU A 89 -18.30 11.56 4.64
CA GLU A 89 -18.58 10.13 4.74
C GLU A 89 -19.77 9.81 3.84
N ILE A 90 -19.55 8.96 2.84
CA ILE A 90 -20.65 8.38 2.07
C ILE A 90 -20.47 6.87 2.09
N LEU A 91 -21.58 6.15 2.18
CA LEU A 91 -21.56 4.71 2.01
C LEU A 91 -21.42 4.43 0.51
N VAL A 92 -20.23 4.03 0.06
CA VAL A 92 -20.03 3.59 -1.33
C VAL A 92 -20.29 2.09 -1.41
N GLU A 93 -21.40 1.70 -2.03
CA GLU A 93 -21.59 0.33 -2.53
C GLU A 93 -20.84 0.19 -3.86
N GLN A 94 -19.57 -0.24 -3.82
CA GLN A 94 -18.79 -0.53 -5.03
C GLN A 94 -17.96 -1.81 -4.89
N PRO A 95 -17.73 -2.52 -6.01
CA PRO A 95 -17.11 -3.82 -6.02
C PRO A 95 -15.60 -3.66 -5.82
N VAL A 96 -15.12 -4.02 -4.63
CA VAL A 96 -13.69 -4.22 -4.39
C VAL A 96 -13.16 -5.18 -5.44
N ALA A 97 -12.25 -4.73 -6.31
CA ALA A 97 -11.37 -5.55 -7.16
C ALA A 97 -11.93 -6.96 -7.54
N GLY A 98 -13.08 -6.99 -8.22
CA GLY A 98 -13.67 -8.26 -8.71
C GLY A 98 -14.42 -9.11 -7.68
N LYS A 99 -14.73 -8.59 -6.48
CA LYS A 99 -15.59 -9.22 -5.47
C LYS A 99 -16.95 -8.50 -5.42
N PRO A 100 -17.95 -8.92 -6.23
CA PRO A 100 -19.30 -8.41 -6.09
C PRO A 100 -19.87 -8.75 -4.70
N GLY A 101 -20.48 -7.76 -4.03
CA GLY A 101 -21.36 -7.99 -2.88
C GLY A 101 -20.87 -7.60 -1.48
N VAL A 102 -19.68 -6.99 -1.33
CA VAL A 102 -19.24 -6.48 -0.01
C VAL A 102 -19.48 -4.98 0.08
N LYS A 103 -20.28 -4.55 1.07
CA LYS A 103 -20.47 -3.14 1.42
C LYS A 103 -19.40 -2.72 2.40
N TYR A 104 -18.75 -1.59 2.16
CA TYR A 104 -17.81 -1.01 3.11
C TYR A 104 -18.21 0.42 3.45
N ARG A 105 -17.94 0.83 4.70
CA ARG A 105 -18.02 2.23 5.11
C ARG A 105 -16.77 2.94 4.61
N THR A 106 -16.91 3.71 3.55
CA THR A 106 -15.82 4.41 2.86
C THR A 106 -15.80 5.89 3.25
N ARG A 107 -14.63 6.50 3.42
CA ARG A 107 -14.53 7.97 3.44
C ARG A 107 -14.31 8.46 2.03
N THR A 108 -15.10 9.43 1.60
CA THR A 108 -14.98 10.03 0.27
C THR A 108 -14.63 11.49 0.40
N TRP A 109 -13.86 12.01 -0.54
CA TRP A 109 -13.61 13.43 -0.57
C TRP A 109 -13.38 13.93 -1.97
N PHE A 110 -13.68 15.22 -2.12
CA PHE A 110 -13.23 16.16 -3.12
C PHE A 110 -13.29 15.74 -4.60
N ILE A 111 -14.12 16.49 -5.33
CA ILE A 111 -14.23 16.47 -6.78
C ILE A 111 -13.24 17.49 -7.34
N TYR A 112 -12.22 17.05 -8.09
CA TYR A 112 -11.37 17.95 -8.88
C TYR A 112 -11.37 17.47 -10.33
N ASN A 113 -11.72 18.36 -11.26
CA ASN A 113 -11.80 18.08 -12.70
C ASN A 113 -12.74 16.90 -13.06
N ASP A 114 -13.95 16.86 -12.50
CA ASP A 114 -14.96 15.80 -12.72
C ASP A 114 -14.54 14.38 -12.32
N ASN A 115 -13.46 14.24 -11.54
CA ASN A 115 -13.08 12.96 -10.93
C ASN A 115 -13.44 12.97 -9.44
N GLU A 116 -13.99 11.87 -8.96
CA GLU A 116 -14.25 11.63 -7.55
C GLU A 116 -13.23 10.66 -6.98
N TYR A 117 -12.83 10.89 -5.73
CA TYR A 117 -11.87 10.05 -5.03
C TYR A 117 -12.47 9.50 -3.74
N ALA A 118 -12.11 8.27 -3.42
CA ALA A 118 -12.52 7.59 -2.21
C ALA A 118 -11.35 6.78 -1.65
N TYR A 119 -11.29 6.63 -0.33
CA TYR A 119 -10.51 5.55 0.28
C TYR A 119 -11.37 4.82 1.31
N GLN A 120 -10.92 3.62 1.63
CA GLN A 120 -11.28 2.97 2.87
C GLN A 120 -10.05 2.44 3.58
N VAL A 121 -10.18 2.35 4.90
CA VAL A 121 -9.30 1.49 5.68
C VAL A 121 -10.17 0.53 6.47
N SER A 122 -9.89 -0.77 6.31
CA SER A 122 -10.60 -1.84 7.01
C SER A 122 -9.64 -2.66 7.86
N GLN A 123 -10.21 -3.31 8.87
CA GLN A 123 -9.51 -4.28 9.68
C GLN A 123 -9.92 -5.69 9.26
N GLN A 124 -8.94 -6.50 8.89
CA GLN A 124 -9.12 -7.94 8.70
C GLN A 124 -8.35 -8.68 9.80
N ARG A 125 -8.57 -10.00 9.93
CA ARG A 125 -7.94 -10.80 10.98
C ARG A 125 -6.41 -10.70 10.89
N GLY A 126 -5.81 -9.96 11.82
CA GLY A 126 -4.36 -9.73 11.92
C GLY A 126 -3.79 -8.66 10.98
N ARG A 127 -4.61 -7.96 10.18
CA ARG A 127 -4.13 -7.01 9.15
C ARG A 127 -4.97 -5.74 9.10
N TYR A 128 -4.36 -4.66 8.65
CA TYR A 128 -5.02 -3.45 8.16
C TYR A 128 -5.00 -3.48 6.63
N VAL A 129 -6.08 -3.03 6.00
CA VAL A 129 -6.21 -2.96 4.54
C VAL A 129 -6.64 -1.56 4.15
N PHE A 130 -5.87 -0.92 3.29
CA PHE A 130 -6.12 0.36 2.66
C PHE A 130 -6.51 0.15 1.20
N GLU A 131 -7.57 0.79 0.75
CA GLU A 131 -7.91 0.82 -0.66
C GLU A 131 -8.29 2.24 -1.06
N ALA A 132 -7.80 2.69 -2.21
CA ALA A 132 -8.20 3.95 -2.81
C ALA A 132 -8.84 3.71 -4.18
N PHE A 133 -9.78 4.59 -4.52
CA PHE A 133 -10.59 4.52 -5.72
C PHE A 133 -10.68 5.88 -6.41
N ILE A 134 -10.86 5.85 -7.73
CA ILE A 134 -11.25 7.00 -8.52
C ILE A 134 -12.53 6.67 -9.29
N ARG A 135 -13.41 7.64 -9.48
CA ARG A 135 -14.52 7.57 -10.42
C ARG A 135 -14.36 8.65 -11.49
N LYS A 136 -14.41 8.23 -12.75
CA LYS A 136 -14.48 9.08 -13.94
C LYS A 136 -15.66 8.60 -14.79
N GLY A 137 -16.81 9.26 -14.67
CA GLY A 137 -18.10 8.76 -15.18
C GLY A 137 -18.88 8.00 -14.09
N GLU A 138 -19.47 6.84 -14.44
CA GLU A 138 -20.40 6.13 -13.53
C GLU A 138 -19.74 5.05 -12.66
N ALA A 139 -18.57 4.52 -13.03
CA ALA A 139 -17.93 3.40 -12.34
C ALA A 139 -16.73 3.85 -11.49
N TRP A 140 -16.60 3.28 -10.28
CA TRP A 140 -15.37 3.43 -9.51
C TRP A 140 -14.35 2.38 -9.94
N LYS A 141 -13.08 2.79 -9.93
CA LYS A 141 -11.92 1.96 -10.23
C LYS A 141 -10.97 1.99 -9.06
N SER A 142 -10.42 0.83 -8.69
CA SER A 142 -9.33 0.75 -7.70
C SER A 142 -8.07 1.36 -8.30
N VAL A 143 -7.36 2.16 -7.49
CA VAL A 143 -6.09 2.78 -7.87
C VAL A 143 -4.95 2.36 -6.98
N VAL A 144 -5.25 2.08 -5.71
CA VAL A 144 -4.29 1.58 -4.73
C VAL A 144 -4.99 0.52 -3.89
N TYR A 145 -4.28 -0.58 -3.67
CA TYR A 145 -4.58 -1.57 -2.64
C TYR A 145 -3.31 -1.72 -1.80
N ALA A 146 -3.42 -1.61 -0.48
CA ALA A 146 -2.32 -1.93 0.41
C ALA A 146 -2.82 -2.72 1.62
N GLU A 147 -2.04 -3.67 2.09
CA GLU A 147 -2.28 -4.37 3.34
C GLU A 147 -1.02 -4.44 4.18
N GLU A 148 -1.17 -4.36 5.50
CA GLU A 148 -0.07 -4.48 6.44
C GLU A 148 -0.54 -5.29 7.66
N TYR A 149 0.31 -6.21 8.11
CA TYR A 149 0.04 -6.93 9.35
C TYR A 149 0.06 -5.96 10.54
N ARG A 150 -0.78 -6.20 11.55
CA ARG A 150 -0.91 -5.27 12.70
C ARG A 150 0.37 -5.09 13.51
N ASP A 151 1.25 -6.10 13.48
CA ASP A 151 2.58 -6.06 14.08
C ASP A 151 3.63 -5.38 13.18
N ARG A 152 3.23 -4.90 11.99
CA ARG A 152 4.06 -4.25 10.98
C ARG A 152 5.18 -5.13 10.41
N SER A 153 5.09 -6.44 10.65
CA SER A 153 6.09 -7.42 10.22
C SER A 153 6.14 -7.60 8.71
N ARG A 154 5.03 -7.38 7.99
CA ARG A 154 4.97 -7.55 6.54
C ARG A 154 3.76 -6.86 5.92
N GLY A 155 3.83 -6.66 4.62
CA GLY A 155 2.70 -6.14 3.85
C GLY A 155 2.91 -6.21 2.35
N LEU A 156 1.90 -5.68 1.65
CA LEU A 156 1.78 -5.66 0.21
C LEU A 156 1.13 -4.35 -0.22
N MET A 157 1.57 -3.80 -1.34
CA MET A 157 0.96 -2.68 -2.03
C MET A 157 0.85 -2.98 -3.52
N LYS A 158 -0.26 -2.57 -4.13
CA LYS A 158 -0.53 -2.62 -5.56
C LYS A 158 -1.07 -1.28 -6.02
N VAL A 159 -0.53 -0.77 -7.11
CA VAL A 159 -1.00 0.42 -7.80
C VAL A 159 -1.51 0.00 -9.16
N TYR A 160 -2.71 0.45 -9.53
CA TYR A 160 -3.38 0.07 -10.77
C TYR A 160 -3.37 1.21 -11.80
N SER A 161 -3.22 0.84 -13.08
CA SER A 161 -3.43 1.72 -14.23
C SER A 161 -4.90 2.08 -14.37
N LEU A 162 -5.20 3.38 -14.51
CA LEU A 162 -6.56 3.82 -14.84
C LEU A 162 -7.01 3.44 -16.26
N ALA A 163 -6.04 3.26 -17.15
CA ALA A 163 -6.28 3.01 -18.57
C ALA A 163 -6.49 1.52 -18.86
N THR A 164 -5.72 0.66 -18.19
CA THR A 164 -5.68 -0.79 -18.48
C THR A 164 -6.21 -1.66 -17.35
N ASP A 165 -6.45 -1.09 -16.15
CA ASP A 165 -6.81 -1.83 -14.92
C ASP A 165 -5.76 -2.88 -14.48
N GLU A 166 -4.58 -2.86 -15.11
CA GLU A 166 -3.43 -3.69 -14.77
C GLU A 166 -2.63 -3.08 -13.61
N ILE A 167 -1.91 -3.94 -12.88
CA ILE A 167 -0.95 -3.49 -11.86
C ILE A 167 0.21 -2.81 -12.58
N ILE A 168 0.55 -1.58 -12.19
CA ILE A 168 1.71 -0.83 -12.71
C ILE A 168 2.85 -0.76 -11.70
N THR A 169 2.55 -0.99 -10.43
CA THR A 169 3.54 -1.12 -9.37
C THR A 169 3.03 -2.10 -8.33
N GLU A 170 3.85 -3.05 -7.93
CA GLU A 170 3.61 -3.96 -6.82
C GLU A 170 4.80 -3.88 -5.85
N GLY A 171 4.53 -3.78 -4.56
CA GLY A 171 5.53 -3.78 -3.51
C GLY A 171 5.19 -4.80 -2.44
N THR A 172 6.10 -5.69 -2.08
CA THR A 172 5.94 -6.58 -0.93
C THR A 172 7.10 -6.40 0.01
N TRP A 173 6.82 -6.31 1.31
CA TRP A 173 7.87 -6.13 2.31
C TRP A 173 7.71 -7.07 3.50
N GLU A 174 8.83 -7.31 4.18
CA GLU A 174 8.92 -8.06 5.42
C GLU A 174 10.01 -7.45 6.32
N ARG A 175 9.75 -7.41 7.62
CA ARG A 175 10.68 -7.05 8.68
C ARG A 175 11.02 -8.31 9.47
N ARG A 176 12.30 -8.66 9.48
CA ARG A 176 12.80 -9.82 10.20
C ARG A 176 14.23 -9.55 10.67
N ASP A 177 14.50 -9.87 11.93
CA ASP A 177 15.86 -9.83 12.49
C ASP A 177 16.55 -8.47 12.28
N ASP A 178 15.84 -7.37 12.56
CA ASP A 178 16.26 -5.97 12.31
C ASP A 178 16.52 -5.63 10.84
N ARG A 179 16.00 -6.41 9.89
CA ARG A 179 16.13 -6.16 8.46
C ARG A 179 14.79 -5.94 7.78
N PHE A 180 14.74 -4.91 6.95
CA PHE A 180 13.64 -4.59 6.07
C PHE A 180 13.94 -5.10 4.66
N ASN A 181 13.19 -6.10 4.24
CA ASN A 181 13.24 -6.69 2.91
C ASN A 181 12.08 -6.13 2.09
N LEU A 182 12.36 -5.66 0.88
CA LEU A 182 11.36 -5.10 -0.03
C LEU A 182 11.61 -5.60 -1.45
N ILE A 183 10.55 -6.06 -2.09
CA ILE A 183 10.53 -6.36 -3.51
C ILE A 183 9.56 -5.36 -4.16
N LEU A 184 10.06 -4.54 -5.09
CA LEU A 184 9.27 -3.61 -5.89
C LEU A 184 9.28 -4.06 -7.35
N LYS A 185 8.12 -4.26 -7.95
CA LYS A 185 7.93 -4.67 -9.35
C LYS A 185 7.19 -3.59 -10.12
N TYR A 186 7.67 -3.32 -11.34
CA TYR A 186 7.12 -2.39 -12.31
C TYR A 186 6.90 -3.14 -13.62
N PRO A 187 5.76 -3.82 -13.78
CA PRO A 187 5.49 -4.64 -14.97
C PRO A 187 5.10 -3.82 -16.21
N ALA A 188 5.05 -2.48 -16.15
CA ALA A 188 4.63 -1.63 -17.26
C ALA A 188 5.73 -1.49 -18.32
N ALA A 189 5.42 -1.75 -19.61
CA ALA A 189 6.22 -1.53 -20.83
C ALA A 189 7.66 -2.13 -20.90
N LYS A 190 8.43 -2.09 -19.82
CA LYS A 190 9.67 -2.82 -19.54
C LYS A 190 9.58 -3.32 -18.12
N TYR A 191 9.77 -4.62 -17.91
CA TYR A 191 9.67 -5.18 -16.58
C TYR A 191 10.85 -4.65 -15.76
N HIS A 192 10.61 -3.98 -14.63
CA HIS A 192 11.67 -3.69 -13.67
C HIS A 192 11.34 -4.30 -12.32
N GLU A 193 12.34 -4.83 -11.64
CA GLU A 193 12.19 -5.37 -10.30
C GLU A 193 13.40 -4.95 -9.44
N LEU A 194 13.12 -4.46 -8.23
CA LEU A 194 14.13 -4.06 -7.25
C LEU A 194 13.95 -4.94 -6.01
N HIS A 195 14.99 -5.66 -5.60
CA HIS A 195 15.04 -6.31 -4.29
C HIS A 195 15.94 -5.48 -3.41
N MET A 196 15.41 -4.98 -2.31
CA MET A 196 16.14 -4.22 -1.32
C MET A 196 16.15 -4.99 -0.03
N ASP A 197 17.32 -5.09 0.59
CA ASP A 197 17.45 -5.61 1.94
C ASP A 197 18.25 -4.58 2.74
N ILE A 198 17.66 -4.02 3.80
CA ILE A 198 18.22 -2.91 4.56
C ILE A 198 18.18 -3.23 6.05
N ASP A 199 19.31 -3.09 6.73
CA ASP A 199 19.42 -3.21 8.17
C ASP A 199 18.78 -1.98 8.85
N GLU A 200 17.64 -2.18 9.52
CA GLU A 200 16.82 -1.18 10.22
C GLU A 200 17.50 -0.54 11.44
N LYS A 201 18.73 -0.91 11.80
CA LYS A 201 19.52 -0.27 12.86
C LYS A 201 20.63 0.61 12.34
N THR A 202 21.31 0.15 11.31
CA THR A 202 22.56 0.75 10.80
C THR A 202 22.35 1.50 9.49
N GLY A 203 21.30 1.18 8.75
CA GLY A 203 21.04 1.73 7.43
C GLY A 203 21.88 1.09 6.32
N ALA A 204 22.76 0.13 6.64
CA ALA A 204 23.47 -0.69 5.67
C ALA A 204 22.50 -1.50 4.81
N GLY A 205 22.84 -1.79 3.56
CA GLY A 205 21.90 -2.48 2.70
C GLY A 205 22.44 -2.99 1.38
N THR A 206 21.53 -3.60 0.64
CA THR A 206 21.73 -4.09 -0.72
C THR A 206 20.55 -3.70 -1.58
N VAL A 207 20.82 -3.44 -2.86
CA VAL A 207 19.81 -3.41 -3.92
C VAL A 207 20.26 -4.31 -5.05
N ASN A 208 19.40 -5.23 -5.45
CA ASN A 208 19.53 -6.01 -6.67
C ASN A 208 18.46 -5.49 -7.65
N HIS A 209 18.84 -5.20 -8.89
CA HIS A 209 17.96 -4.65 -9.93
C HIS A 209 17.89 -5.58 -11.12
N TRP A 210 16.65 -5.95 -11.48
CA TRP A 210 16.33 -6.66 -12.69
C TRP A 210 15.60 -5.76 -13.68
N GLN A 211 15.88 -5.98 -14.95
CA GLN A 211 15.15 -5.40 -16.07
C GLN A 211 14.87 -6.48 -17.11
N ASP A 212 13.61 -6.57 -17.58
CA ASP A 212 13.17 -7.54 -18.58
C ASP A 212 13.55 -8.98 -18.18
N GLU A 213 13.35 -9.30 -16.90
CA GLU A 213 13.73 -10.57 -16.23
C GLU A 213 15.26 -10.84 -16.15
N GLN A 214 16.09 -9.93 -16.66
CA GLN A 214 17.55 -10.02 -16.58
C GLN A 214 18.06 -9.30 -15.34
N HIS A 215 18.95 -9.95 -14.59
CA HIS A 215 19.66 -9.31 -13.49
C HIS A 215 20.71 -8.35 -14.08
N ILE A 216 20.59 -7.05 -13.81
CA ILE A 216 21.43 -6.01 -14.46
C ILE A 216 22.38 -5.30 -13.50
N TYR A 217 22.06 -5.26 -12.21
CA TYR A 217 22.84 -4.47 -11.26
C TYR A 217 22.71 -4.97 -9.83
N ASP A 218 23.84 -5.00 -9.12
CA ASP A 218 23.93 -5.15 -7.68
C ASP A 218 24.63 -3.94 -7.09
N VAL A 219 24.14 -3.48 -5.94
CA VAL A 219 24.83 -2.51 -5.11
C VAL A 219 24.66 -2.87 -3.65
N THR A 220 25.74 -2.74 -2.88
CA THR A 220 25.74 -2.95 -1.42
C THR A 220 26.51 -1.84 -0.74
N TRP A 221 26.06 -1.43 0.43
CA TRP A 221 26.73 -0.43 1.26
C TRP A 221 26.68 -0.81 2.73
N ASP A 222 27.66 -0.33 3.49
CA ASP A 222 27.77 -0.53 4.92
C ASP A 222 27.12 0.62 5.73
N ALA A 223 27.30 0.57 7.05
CA ALA A 223 26.72 1.55 7.97
C ALA A 223 27.34 2.96 7.87
N LEU A 224 28.55 3.06 7.33
CA LEU A 224 29.23 4.34 7.09
C LEU A 224 28.82 4.92 5.73
N GLY A 225 28.35 4.07 4.82
CA GLY A 225 27.93 4.43 3.48
C GLY A 225 28.97 4.10 2.43
N SER A 226 30.10 3.47 2.78
CA SER A 226 31.03 2.85 1.81
C SER A 226 30.35 1.64 1.16
N GLY A 227 30.73 1.29 -0.07
CA GLY A 227 30.07 0.18 -0.74
C GLY A 227 30.72 -0.34 -2.00
N SER A 228 30.03 -1.28 -2.64
CA SER A 228 30.46 -1.91 -3.88
C SER A 228 29.28 -2.15 -4.81
N TRP A 229 29.58 -2.27 -6.10
CA TRP A 229 28.58 -2.49 -7.13
C TRP A 229 29.08 -3.45 -8.21
N ILE A 230 28.14 -4.13 -8.86
CA ILE A 230 28.36 -5.05 -9.97
C ILE A 230 27.32 -4.73 -11.05
N ARG A 231 27.77 -4.54 -12.28
CA ARG A 231 26.91 -4.45 -13.46
C ARG A 231 27.01 -5.74 -14.25
N TYR A 232 25.87 -6.19 -14.76
CA TYR A 232 25.78 -7.37 -15.60
C TYR A 232 25.38 -6.98 -17.02
N ASN A 233 25.86 -7.75 -18.00
CA ASN A 233 25.44 -7.61 -19.39
C ASN A 233 24.14 -8.42 -19.66
N ALA A 234 23.66 -8.38 -20.89
CA ALA A 234 22.42 -9.05 -21.30
C ALA A 234 22.45 -10.58 -21.17
N ASP A 235 23.64 -11.18 -21.02
CA ASP A 235 23.82 -12.62 -20.81
C ASP A 235 24.01 -12.96 -19.31
N SER A 236 23.73 -12.01 -18.42
CA SER A 236 23.93 -12.11 -16.96
C SER A 236 25.37 -12.39 -16.54
N ASN A 237 26.34 -12.05 -17.39
CA ASN A 237 27.76 -12.07 -17.02
C ASN A 237 28.18 -10.71 -16.45
N VAL A 238 29.14 -10.71 -15.53
CA VAL A 238 29.71 -9.48 -14.99
C VAL A 238 30.35 -8.67 -16.11
N ASP A 239 29.83 -7.45 -16.31
CA ASP A 239 30.31 -6.45 -17.26
C ASP A 239 31.33 -5.51 -16.60
N ALA A 240 31.00 -5.03 -15.40
CA ALA A 240 31.84 -4.12 -14.63
C ALA A 240 31.61 -4.25 -13.13
N THR A 241 32.59 -3.85 -12.33
CA THR A 241 32.52 -3.81 -10.87
C THR A 241 33.24 -2.58 -10.34
N GLY A 242 32.86 -2.11 -9.15
CA GLY A 242 33.58 -1.05 -8.48
C GLY A 242 33.27 -0.97 -7.00
N THR A 243 33.97 -0.06 -6.32
CA THR A 243 33.82 0.26 -4.91
C THR A 243 33.87 1.76 -4.73
N TRP A 244 33.20 2.27 -3.70
CA TRP A 244 33.36 3.63 -3.24
C TRP A 244 33.55 3.64 -1.73
N GLU A 245 34.20 4.68 -1.25
CA GLU A 245 34.33 4.94 0.18
C GLU A 245 33.42 6.10 0.56
N ALA A 246 32.86 6.07 1.77
CA ALA A 246 32.13 7.19 2.32
C ALA A 246 33.05 8.42 2.40
N ASP A 247 32.54 9.57 1.97
CA ASP A 247 33.22 10.85 2.17
C ASP A 247 33.05 11.26 3.66
N ASP A 248 34.16 11.55 4.35
CA ASP A 248 34.18 12.03 5.76
C ASP A 248 33.42 13.36 5.97
#